data_AF-A0A8T7EW49-F1
#
_entry.id   AF-A0A8T7EW49-F1
#
_cell.length_a   1.000
_cell.length_b   1.000
_cell.length_c   1.000
_cell.angle_alpha   90.00
_cell.angle_beta   90.00
_cell.angle_gamma   90.00
#
_symmetry.space_group_name_H-M   'P 1'
#
loop_
_entity.id
_entity.type
_entity.pdbx_description
1 polymer ?
#
loop_
_entity_poly.entity_id
_entity_poly.type
_entity_poly.pdbx_seq_one_letter_code
_entity_poly.pdbx_strand_id
1 'polypeptide(L)'
;MFQLVVLRLTGQGPFQGVTQFQLEWTYSWLAAAAVAIGVAWGYTYIRRLTSGQHVRQLVAVALFGVLAVVTFRSAWMASFINYDYPNEFLVYAHATNGTKEVMRAMEDISRRTTDGLRLKFAYDNKLSWPGAWYFRQYPNAVYMGESPTLQVMENATVVLVGDENRNVVEPLLEDRYQRFDFKRMWWPMQDYFYMTAERMIDLFDMTDSQSAQMRLGIWDIFWQRDYTRFGEATGHTYTFDRWPVAENQYMYVRKDVAAQGGRTASVMAACSTRSIRSRSVHASLTGSSIRP
;
A
#
# COMPACT_ATOMS: atom_id res chain seq x y z
N MET A 1 -14.93 22.23 15.13
CA MET A 1 -15.06 21.67 16.49
C MET A 1 -13.72 21.67 17.24
N PHE A 2 -12.65 21.04 16.72
CA PHE A 2 -11.31 21.02 17.35
C PHE A 2 -10.79 22.42 17.75
N GLN A 3 -10.84 23.40 16.84
CA GLN A 3 -10.41 24.78 17.04
C GLN A 3 -11.20 25.58 18.11
N LEU A 4 -12.46 25.20 18.39
CA LEU A 4 -13.27 25.85 19.43
C LEU A 4 -12.90 25.35 20.84
N VAL A 5 -12.38 24.13 20.95
CA VAL A 5 -11.96 23.52 22.22
C VAL A 5 -10.52 23.92 22.57
N VAL A 6 -9.65 24.08 21.57
CA VAL A 6 -8.25 24.50 21.73
C VAL A 6 -8.10 25.87 22.41
N LEU A 7 -9.06 26.78 22.23
CA LEU A 7 -9.13 28.06 22.95
C LEU A 7 -9.03 27.89 24.48
N ARG A 8 -9.68 26.86 25.03
CA ARG A 8 -9.67 26.57 26.47
C ARG A 8 -8.43 25.80 26.94
N LEU A 9 -7.69 25.18 26.02
CA LEU A 9 -6.56 24.30 26.35
C LEU A 9 -5.19 24.95 26.13
N THR A 10 -5.08 25.91 25.22
CA THR A 10 -3.79 26.52 24.81
C THR A 10 -3.69 28.02 25.05
N GLY A 11 -4.80 28.69 25.38
CA GLY A 11 -4.86 30.14 25.54
C GLY A 11 -4.72 30.95 24.24
N GLN A 12 -4.54 30.29 23.09
CA GLN A 12 -4.43 30.94 21.78
C GLN A 12 -5.81 31.18 21.18
N GLY A 13 -6.31 32.41 21.28
CA GLY A 13 -7.60 32.82 20.70
C GLY A 13 -7.53 33.23 19.23
N PRO A 14 -8.67 33.45 18.57
CA PRO A 14 -8.69 34.18 17.30
C PRO A 14 -8.18 35.62 17.48
N PHE A 15 -7.85 36.32 16.39
CA PHE A 15 -7.47 37.74 16.38
C PHE A 15 -6.11 38.08 17.03
N GLN A 16 -5.12 37.20 16.93
CA GLN A 16 -3.79 37.38 17.53
C GLN A 16 -2.82 38.24 16.69
N GLY A 17 -3.22 38.61 15.46
CA GLY A 17 -2.41 39.47 14.58
C GLY A 17 -2.68 39.23 13.10
N VAL A 18 -1.82 39.80 12.26
CA VAL A 18 -1.98 39.87 10.79
C VAL A 18 -1.00 38.99 10.01
N THR A 19 -0.19 38.18 10.70
CA THR A 19 0.68 37.20 10.01
C THR A 19 -0.17 36.10 9.38
N GLN A 20 0.32 35.47 8.30
CA GLN A 20 -0.42 34.43 7.57
C GLN A 20 -0.93 33.32 8.50
N PHE A 21 -0.07 32.82 9.38
CA PHE A 21 -0.42 31.80 10.36
C PHE A 21 -1.55 32.24 11.31
N GLN A 22 -1.49 33.49 11.82
CA GLN A 22 -2.53 34.03 12.71
C GLN A 22 -3.87 34.28 12.00
N LEU A 23 -3.82 34.65 10.71
CA LEU A 23 -5.01 34.80 9.87
C LEU A 23 -5.66 33.44 9.58
N GLU A 24 -4.87 32.44 9.17
CA GLU A 24 -5.35 31.07 8.95
C GLU A 24 -6.02 30.49 10.20
N TRP A 25 -5.44 30.73 11.38
CA TRP A 25 -6.04 30.37 12.67
C TRP A 25 -7.38 31.07 12.90
N THR A 26 -7.41 32.39 12.70
CA THR A 26 -8.62 33.21 12.90
C THR A 26 -9.74 32.80 11.94
N TYR A 27 -9.44 32.57 10.65
CA TYR A 27 -10.43 32.12 9.67
C TYR A 27 -10.93 30.71 9.96
N SER A 28 -10.04 29.80 10.35
CA SER A 28 -10.42 28.43 10.76
C SER A 28 -11.34 28.46 11.99
N TRP A 29 -11.05 29.33 12.95
CA TRP A 29 -11.88 29.51 14.14
C TRP A 29 -13.27 30.10 13.80
N LEU A 30 -13.32 31.15 12.97
CA LEU A 30 -14.57 31.77 12.52
C LEU A 30 -15.44 30.79 11.72
N ALA A 31 -14.84 30.02 10.81
CA ALA A 31 -15.55 28.97 10.08
C ALA A 31 -16.13 27.92 11.04
N ALA A 32 -15.35 27.47 12.03
CA ALA A 32 -15.83 26.53 13.04
C ALA A 32 -16.98 27.12 13.87
N ALA A 33 -16.92 28.39 14.24
CA ALA A 33 -17.98 29.09 14.96
C ALA A 33 -19.26 29.22 14.13
N ALA A 34 -19.14 29.61 12.86
CA ALA A 34 -20.27 29.69 11.93
C ALA A 34 -20.97 28.34 11.74
N VAL A 35 -20.20 27.26 11.58
CA VAL A 35 -20.75 25.89 11.51
C VAL A 35 -21.44 25.51 12.82
N ALA A 36 -20.83 25.80 13.97
CA ALA A 36 -21.45 25.48 15.27
C ALA A 36 -22.77 26.23 15.49
N ILE A 37 -22.82 27.51 15.12
CA ILE A 37 -24.06 28.32 15.15
C ILE A 37 -25.09 27.72 14.19
N GLY A 38 -24.71 27.38 12.96
CA GLY A 38 -25.59 26.76 11.99
C GLY A 38 -26.19 25.43 12.48
N VAL A 39 -25.37 24.59 13.12
CA VAL A 39 -25.82 23.32 13.73
C VAL A 39 -26.77 23.57 14.90
N ALA A 40 -26.44 24.51 15.80
CA ALA A 40 -27.29 24.85 16.94
C ALA A 40 -28.63 25.46 16.49
N TRP A 41 -28.60 26.32 15.47
CA TRP A 41 -29.80 26.88 14.85
C TRP A 41 -30.64 25.80 14.17
N GLY A 42 -30.03 24.92 13.38
CA GLY A 42 -30.71 23.78 12.76
C GLY A 42 -31.35 22.85 13.79
N TYR A 43 -30.62 22.53 14.87
CA TYR A 43 -31.15 21.72 15.97
C TYR A 43 -32.35 22.39 16.66
N THR A 44 -32.25 23.67 17.02
CA THR A 44 -33.35 24.40 17.67
C THR A 44 -34.55 24.58 16.74
N TYR A 45 -34.33 24.81 15.45
CA TYR A 45 -35.38 24.88 14.44
C TYR A 45 -36.13 23.56 14.30
N ILE A 46 -35.42 22.43 14.14
CA ILE A 46 -36.03 21.10 14.03
C ILE A 46 -36.77 20.73 15.33
N ARG A 47 -36.21 21.08 16.51
CA ARG A 47 -36.88 20.87 17.82
C ARG A 47 -38.20 21.64 17.96
N ARG A 48 -38.41 22.73 17.22
CA ARG A 48 -39.70 23.45 17.19
C ARG A 48 -40.73 22.76 16.29
N LEU A 49 -40.28 22.01 15.29
CA LEU A 49 -41.14 21.32 14.32
C LEU A 49 -41.51 19.89 14.75
N THR A 50 -40.74 19.26 15.65
CA THR A 50 -40.97 17.88 16.06
C THR A 50 -40.48 17.55 17.49
N SER A 51 -40.90 16.41 18.01
CA SER A 51 -40.51 15.90 19.33
C SER A 51 -39.01 15.56 19.40
N GLY A 52 -38.42 15.59 20.60
CA GLY A 52 -37.00 15.28 20.79
C GLY A 52 -36.61 13.86 20.37
N GLN A 53 -37.55 12.92 20.41
CA GLN A 53 -37.34 11.55 19.93
C GLN A 53 -37.10 11.52 18.42
N HIS A 54 -37.93 12.22 17.63
CA HIS A 54 -37.75 12.29 16.19
C HIS A 54 -36.44 12.99 15.81
N VAL A 55 -36.02 14.03 16.55
CA VAL A 55 -34.71 14.67 16.32
C VAL A 55 -33.56 13.67 16.51
N ARG A 56 -33.59 12.87 17.58
CA ARG A 56 -32.58 11.83 17.82
C ARG A 56 -32.58 10.78 16.72
N GLN A 57 -33.75 10.36 16.24
CA GLN A 57 -33.87 9.42 15.13
C GLN A 57 -33.31 10.00 13.82
N LEU A 58 -33.63 11.25 13.50
CA LEU A 58 -33.07 11.93 12.32
C LEU A 58 -31.54 12.07 12.39
N VAL A 59 -31.00 12.42 13.55
CA VAL A 59 -29.54 12.47 13.77
C VAL A 59 -28.92 11.08 13.59
N ALA A 60 -29.54 10.03 14.12
CA ALA A 60 -29.07 8.66 13.95
C ALA A 60 -29.10 8.21 12.48
N VAL A 61 -30.18 8.51 11.76
CA VAL A 61 -30.31 8.20 10.32
C VAL A 61 -29.29 9.00 9.50
N ALA A 62 -29.10 10.29 9.80
CA ALA A 62 -28.09 11.11 9.12
C ALA A 62 -26.67 10.58 9.37
N LEU A 63 -26.34 10.25 10.62
CA LEU A 63 -25.05 9.65 10.98
C LEU A 63 -24.86 8.32 10.26
N PHE A 64 -25.87 7.45 10.26
CA PHE A 64 -25.83 6.18 9.55
C PHE A 64 -25.65 6.38 8.04
N GLY A 65 -26.34 7.35 7.43
CA GLY A 65 -26.18 7.69 6.02
C GLY A 65 -24.76 8.14 5.67
N VAL A 66 -24.17 9.01 6.49
CA VAL A 66 -22.77 9.44 6.32
C VAL A 66 -21.81 8.26 6.46
N LEU A 67 -21.99 7.43 7.49
CA LEU A 67 -21.16 6.23 7.69
C LEU A 67 -21.31 5.27 6.52
N ALA A 68 -22.52 5.05 6.00
CA ALA A 68 -22.77 4.18 4.85
C ALA A 68 -22.01 4.66 3.60
N VAL A 69 -22.00 5.97 3.34
CA VAL A 69 -21.23 6.54 2.21
C VAL A 69 -19.72 6.37 2.43
N VAL A 70 -19.22 6.62 3.64
CA VAL A 70 -17.79 6.44 3.97
C VAL A 70 -17.36 4.97 3.86
N THR A 71 -18.20 4.05 4.33
CA THR A 71 -17.99 2.61 4.20
C THR A 71 -18.00 2.19 2.74
N PHE A 72 -18.98 2.66 1.95
CA PHE A 72 -19.04 2.35 0.52
C PHE A 72 -17.78 2.84 -0.22
N ARG A 73 -17.36 4.09 0.02
CA ARG A 73 -16.11 4.64 -0.54
C ARG A 73 -14.91 3.77 -0.18
N SER A 74 -14.78 3.41 1.10
CA SER A 74 -13.65 2.60 1.58
C SER A 74 -13.65 1.19 0.99
N ALA A 75 -14.83 0.54 0.90
CA ALA A 75 -14.97 -0.76 0.27
C ALA A 75 -14.63 -0.71 -1.23
N TRP A 76 -15.10 0.33 -1.93
CA TRP A 76 -14.78 0.53 -3.35
C TRP A 76 -13.28 0.70 -3.57
N MET A 77 -12.62 1.53 -2.75
CA MET A 77 -11.17 1.70 -2.81
C MET A 77 -10.43 0.38 -2.57
N ALA A 78 -10.77 -0.36 -1.51
CA ALA A 78 -10.11 -1.61 -1.19
C ALA A 78 -10.31 -2.70 -2.26
N SER A 79 -11.52 -2.82 -2.82
CA SER A 79 -11.85 -3.89 -3.76
C SER A 79 -11.47 -3.60 -5.22
N PHE A 80 -11.43 -2.34 -5.65
CA PHE A 80 -11.26 -1.99 -7.06
C PHE A 80 -10.07 -1.10 -7.38
N ILE A 81 -9.57 -0.31 -6.42
CA ILE A 81 -8.45 0.63 -6.64
C ILE A 81 -7.16 0.06 -6.05
N ASN A 82 -7.19 -0.31 -4.77
CA ASN A 82 -6.05 -0.76 -3.99
C ASN A 82 -5.97 -2.30 -3.87
N TYR A 83 -6.69 -3.02 -4.72
CA TYR A 83 -6.91 -4.47 -4.61
C TYR A 83 -5.62 -5.31 -4.71
N ASP A 84 -4.60 -4.80 -5.39
CA ASP A 84 -3.28 -5.40 -5.60
C ASP A 84 -2.21 -4.54 -4.87
N TYR A 85 -2.49 -3.86 -3.74
CA TYR A 85 -1.54 -2.99 -3.03
C TYR A 85 -1.56 -3.19 -1.49
N PRO A 86 -0.46 -2.89 -0.76
CA PRO A 86 -0.33 -3.13 0.68
C PRO A 86 -0.83 -1.96 1.55
N ASN A 87 -1.32 -0.89 0.92
CA ASN A 87 -1.74 0.33 1.58
C ASN A 87 -3.13 0.23 2.25
N GLU A 88 -3.77 -0.95 2.19
CA GLU A 88 -5.03 -1.24 2.88
C GLU A 88 -4.80 -2.26 3.99
N PHE A 89 -5.31 -1.99 5.20
CA PHE A 89 -5.20 -2.90 6.34
C PHE A 89 -6.12 -4.13 6.28
N LEU A 90 -6.99 -4.23 5.26
CA LEU A 90 -7.84 -5.40 5.07
C LEU A 90 -7.03 -6.66 4.74
N VAL A 91 -5.82 -6.49 4.20
CA VAL A 91 -4.94 -7.59 3.83
C VAL A 91 -3.89 -7.80 4.91
N TYR A 92 -3.56 -9.06 5.23
CA TYR A 92 -2.48 -9.38 6.16
C TYR A 92 -1.19 -9.66 5.40
N ALA A 93 -1.17 -10.72 4.61
CA ALA A 93 -0.07 -11.12 3.75
C ALA A 93 -0.58 -11.18 2.31
N HIS A 94 -0.19 -10.20 1.49
CA HIS A 94 -0.76 -10.02 0.15
C HIS A 94 0.27 -10.34 -0.93
N ALA A 95 -0.01 -11.36 -1.74
CA ALA A 95 0.81 -11.71 -2.88
C ALA A 95 0.76 -10.57 -3.91
N THR A 96 1.92 -10.09 -4.36
CA THR A 96 1.94 -8.97 -5.30
C THR A 96 1.64 -9.45 -6.73
N ASN A 97 1.38 -8.51 -7.64
CA ASN A 97 1.28 -8.83 -9.07
C ASN A 97 2.57 -9.46 -9.64
N GLY A 98 3.72 -9.33 -8.97
CA GLY A 98 4.98 -9.97 -9.35
C GLY A 98 4.86 -11.49 -9.48
N THR A 99 4.14 -12.16 -8.57
CA THR A 99 3.89 -13.61 -8.66
C THR A 99 3.08 -13.97 -9.89
N LYS A 100 2.06 -13.16 -10.23
CA LYS A 100 1.27 -13.35 -11.46
C LYS A 100 2.13 -13.12 -12.71
N GLU A 101 3.06 -12.15 -12.68
CA GLU A 101 4.01 -11.89 -13.77
C GLU A 101 4.97 -13.07 -13.99
N VAL A 102 5.56 -13.63 -12.93
CA VAL A 102 6.39 -14.84 -12.98
C VAL A 102 5.62 -16.01 -13.60
N MET A 103 4.39 -16.27 -13.16
CA MET A 103 3.58 -17.36 -13.70
C MET A 103 3.26 -17.19 -15.18
N ARG A 104 2.92 -15.97 -15.63
CA ARG A 104 2.69 -15.69 -17.05
C ARG A 104 3.96 -15.85 -17.88
N ALA A 105 5.12 -15.47 -17.33
CA ALA A 105 6.41 -15.64 -18.00
C ALA A 105 6.77 -17.12 -18.16
N MET A 106 6.58 -17.91 -17.12
CA MET A 106 6.82 -19.36 -17.14
C MET A 106 5.89 -20.09 -18.10
N GLU A 107 4.60 -19.74 -18.15
CA GLU A 107 3.67 -20.33 -19.10
C GLU A 107 4.09 -20.05 -20.54
N ASP A 108 4.48 -18.81 -20.84
CA ASP A 108 4.97 -18.42 -22.16
C ASP A 108 6.25 -19.16 -22.55
N ILE A 109 7.21 -19.29 -21.63
CA ILE A 109 8.44 -20.08 -21.85
C ILE A 109 8.09 -21.56 -22.07
N SER A 110 7.19 -22.12 -21.25
CA SER A 110 6.80 -23.52 -21.33
C SER A 110 6.18 -23.84 -22.68
N ARG A 111 5.26 -23.03 -23.17
CA ARG A 111 4.57 -23.26 -24.45
C ARG A 111 5.49 -23.13 -25.66
N ARG A 112 6.60 -22.39 -25.54
CA ARG A 112 7.58 -22.21 -26.63
C ARG A 112 8.68 -23.26 -26.63
N THR A 113 9.04 -23.78 -25.47
CA THR A 113 10.15 -24.72 -25.31
C THR A 113 9.72 -26.16 -25.10
N THR A 114 8.44 -26.38 -24.76
CA THR A 114 7.88 -27.70 -24.46
C THR A 114 6.48 -27.85 -25.04
N ASP A 115 5.99 -29.08 -25.08
CA ASP A 115 4.59 -29.35 -25.43
C ASP A 115 3.68 -29.09 -24.21
N GLY A 116 3.07 -27.91 -24.18
CA GLY A 116 2.19 -27.47 -23.09
C GLY A 116 2.93 -26.91 -21.87
N LEU A 117 2.52 -27.33 -20.66
CA LEU A 117 3.03 -26.83 -19.38
C LEU A 117 4.16 -27.71 -18.80
N ARG A 118 4.99 -28.32 -19.65
CA ARG A 118 6.03 -29.29 -19.26
C ARG A 118 7.39 -28.64 -18.98
N LEU A 119 7.46 -27.34 -18.75
CA LEU A 119 8.69 -26.63 -18.35
C LEU A 119 9.32 -27.29 -17.12
N LYS A 120 10.59 -27.68 -17.22
CA LYS A 120 11.40 -28.06 -16.05
C LYS A 120 11.90 -26.79 -15.38
N PHE A 121 11.42 -26.54 -14.16
CA PHE A 121 11.89 -25.42 -13.34
C PHE A 121 12.10 -25.88 -11.90
N ALA A 122 13.00 -25.20 -11.19
CA ALA A 122 13.26 -25.46 -9.78
C ALA A 122 12.75 -24.30 -8.91
N TYR A 123 12.22 -24.59 -7.72
CA TYR A 123 11.77 -23.58 -6.76
C TYR A 123 12.13 -23.96 -5.31
N ASP A 124 12.37 -22.97 -4.46
CA ASP A 124 12.79 -23.16 -3.06
C ASP A 124 11.61 -23.19 -2.06
N ASN A 125 11.91 -23.37 -0.77
CA ASN A 125 10.91 -23.38 0.30
C ASN A 125 10.15 -22.06 0.46
N LYS A 126 10.75 -20.92 0.11
CA LYS A 126 10.11 -19.58 0.21
C LYS A 126 9.02 -19.38 -0.83
N LEU A 127 9.04 -20.17 -1.90
CA LEU A 127 8.02 -20.17 -2.95
C LEU A 127 7.02 -21.30 -2.81
N SER A 128 7.13 -22.17 -1.80
CA SER A 128 6.15 -23.23 -1.51
C SER A 128 4.73 -22.70 -1.39
N TRP A 129 4.53 -21.52 -0.81
CA TRP A 129 3.25 -20.81 -0.81
C TRP A 129 3.39 -19.44 -1.49
N PRO A 130 2.57 -19.10 -2.51
CA PRO A 130 1.44 -19.87 -3.04
C PRO A 130 1.82 -20.90 -4.12
N GLY A 131 3.10 -21.26 -4.28
CA GLY A 131 3.57 -22.17 -5.34
C GLY A 131 2.82 -23.50 -5.40
N ALA A 132 2.43 -24.09 -4.26
CA ALA A 132 1.63 -25.31 -4.20
C ALA A 132 0.31 -25.24 -5.00
N TRP A 133 -0.24 -24.03 -5.19
CA TRP A 133 -1.41 -23.82 -6.04
C TRP A 133 -1.01 -23.59 -7.50
N TYR A 134 -0.10 -22.65 -7.76
CA TYR A 134 0.27 -22.21 -9.11
C TYR A 134 1.08 -23.23 -9.90
N PHE A 135 1.93 -24.02 -9.23
CA PHE A 135 2.84 -24.98 -9.86
C PHE A 135 2.16 -26.32 -10.16
N ARG A 136 0.91 -26.53 -9.71
CA ARG A 136 0.18 -27.79 -9.85
C ARG A 136 0.06 -28.30 -11.29
N GLN A 137 -0.01 -27.38 -12.25
CA GLN A 137 -0.15 -27.73 -13.67
C GLN A 137 1.18 -28.07 -14.35
N TYR A 138 2.32 -27.92 -13.65
CA TYR A 138 3.65 -28.16 -14.18
C TYR A 138 4.21 -29.49 -13.65
N PRO A 139 4.12 -30.58 -14.42
CA PRO A 139 4.52 -31.91 -13.96
C PRO A 139 6.04 -32.05 -13.72
N ASN A 140 6.84 -31.13 -14.26
CA ASN A 140 8.30 -31.15 -14.18
C ASN A 140 8.85 -30.10 -13.19
N ALA A 141 8.02 -29.58 -12.29
CA ALA A 141 8.45 -28.69 -11.22
C ALA A 141 9.33 -29.47 -10.21
N VAL A 142 10.47 -28.89 -9.83
CA VAL A 142 11.43 -29.49 -8.91
C VAL A 142 11.50 -28.66 -7.63
N TYR A 143 11.18 -29.28 -6.50
CA TYR A 143 11.27 -28.63 -5.20
C TYR A 143 12.68 -28.76 -4.61
N MET A 144 13.33 -27.64 -4.34
CA MET A 144 14.70 -27.59 -3.79
C MET A 144 14.74 -27.61 -2.26
N GLY A 145 13.64 -27.26 -1.59
CA GLY A 145 13.62 -27.13 -0.13
C GLY A 145 14.49 -25.99 0.39
N GLU A 146 15.05 -26.20 1.59
CA GLU A 146 15.87 -25.23 2.34
C GLU A 146 17.36 -25.30 2.02
N SER A 147 17.81 -26.33 1.30
CA SER A 147 19.23 -26.54 1.00
C SER A 147 19.42 -26.78 -0.50
N PRO A 148 19.32 -25.72 -1.33
CA PRO A 148 19.49 -25.85 -2.78
C PRO A 148 20.88 -26.35 -3.14
N THR A 149 20.96 -27.30 -4.07
CA THR A 149 22.24 -27.79 -4.62
C THR A 149 22.22 -27.69 -6.14
N LEU A 150 23.41 -27.61 -6.75
CA LEU A 150 23.56 -27.53 -8.20
C LEU A 150 22.88 -28.71 -8.91
N GLN A 151 22.97 -29.91 -8.34
CA GLN A 151 22.41 -31.14 -8.90
C GLN A 151 20.88 -31.07 -9.03
N VAL A 152 20.19 -30.46 -8.06
CA VAL A 152 18.72 -30.33 -8.08
C VAL A 152 18.26 -29.32 -9.16
N MET A 153 19.10 -28.31 -9.44
CA MET A 153 18.85 -27.30 -10.48
C MET A 153 19.36 -27.71 -11.86
N GLU A 154 19.96 -28.89 -11.98
CA GLU A 154 20.58 -29.33 -13.22
C GLU A 154 19.55 -29.38 -14.35
N ASN A 155 19.88 -28.74 -15.48
CA ASN A 155 19.03 -28.61 -16.66
C ASN A 155 17.66 -27.93 -16.39
N ALA A 156 17.49 -27.25 -15.26
CA ALA A 156 16.35 -26.36 -15.08
C ALA A 156 16.40 -25.27 -16.16
N THR A 157 15.24 -24.91 -16.69
CA THR A 157 15.15 -23.77 -17.63
C THR A 157 14.90 -22.48 -16.87
N VAL A 158 14.15 -22.59 -15.77
CA VAL A 158 13.84 -21.50 -14.85
C VAL A 158 14.19 -21.96 -13.44
N VAL A 159 14.77 -21.07 -12.64
CA VAL A 159 14.99 -21.27 -11.21
C VAL A 159 14.34 -20.11 -10.48
N LEU A 160 13.47 -20.41 -9.53
CA LEU A 160 12.79 -19.42 -8.70
C LEU A 160 13.29 -19.53 -7.26
N VAL A 161 13.63 -18.39 -6.66
CA VAL A 161 14.25 -18.36 -5.32
C VAL A 161 13.70 -17.18 -4.52
N GLY A 162 13.42 -17.37 -3.24
CA GLY A 162 13.12 -16.27 -2.31
C GLY A 162 14.38 -15.59 -1.79
N ASP A 163 14.22 -14.42 -1.17
CA ASP A 163 15.35 -13.59 -0.74
C ASP A 163 16.37 -14.29 0.16
N GLU A 164 15.89 -15.12 1.09
CA GLU A 164 16.76 -15.83 2.05
C GLU A 164 17.73 -16.82 1.40
N ASN A 165 17.33 -17.47 0.30
CA ASN A 165 18.16 -18.49 -0.36
C ASN A 165 18.96 -17.93 -1.55
N ARG A 166 18.75 -16.67 -1.93
CA ARG A 166 19.38 -16.07 -3.12
C ARG A 166 20.90 -16.17 -3.09
N ASN A 167 21.52 -15.84 -1.96
CA ASN A 167 22.98 -15.82 -1.82
C ASN A 167 23.62 -17.21 -1.99
N VAL A 168 22.85 -18.28 -1.80
CA VAL A 168 23.30 -19.66 -2.03
C VAL A 168 23.08 -20.08 -3.48
N VAL A 169 21.93 -19.73 -4.06
CA VAL A 169 21.57 -20.18 -5.41
C VAL A 169 22.26 -19.39 -6.52
N GLU A 170 22.30 -18.05 -6.41
CA GLU A 170 22.82 -17.17 -7.47
C GLU A 170 24.25 -17.53 -7.90
N PRO A 171 25.20 -17.85 -6.99
CA PRO A 171 26.54 -18.32 -7.39
C PRO A 171 26.54 -19.65 -8.16
N LEU A 172 25.61 -20.58 -7.87
CA LEU A 172 25.55 -21.90 -8.52
C LEU A 172 25.02 -21.82 -9.97
N LEU A 173 24.32 -20.74 -10.31
CA LEU A 173 23.80 -20.51 -11.65
C LEU A 173 24.87 -19.95 -12.59
N GLU A 174 25.92 -19.33 -12.04
CA GLU A 174 27.01 -18.67 -12.77
C GLU A 174 26.48 -17.72 -13.86
N ASP A 175 27.19 -17.59 -14.97
CA ASP A 175 26.80 -16.72 -16.09
C ASP A 175 25.74 -17.37 -17.02
N ARG A 176 25.17 -18.53 -16.67
CA ARG A 176 24.25 -19.27 -17.55
C ARG A 176 22.82 -18.73 -17.52
N TYR A 177 22.47 -17.93 -16.52
CA TYR A 177 21.11 -17.43 -16.30
C TYR A 177 21.06 -15.91 -16.29
N GLN A 178 19.88 -15.38 -16.62
CA GLN A 178 19.52 -13.98 -16.50
C GLN A 178 18.52 -13.82 -15.35
N ARG A 179 18.77 -12.84 -14.47
CA ARG A 179 17.95 -12.57 -13.28
C ARG A 179 16.84 -11.55 -13.54
N PHE A 180 15.71 -11.79 -12.90
CA PHE A 180 14.54 -10.91 -12.87
C PHE A 180 14.02 -10.80 -11.43
N ASP A 181 13.82 -9.56 -10.99
CA ASP A 181 13.51 -9.26 -9.59
C ASP A 181 12.02 -8.89 -9.46
N PHE A 182 11.31 -9.56 -8.56
CA PHE A 182 9.90 -9.27 -8.29
C PHE A 182 9.64 -9.22 -6.79
N LYS A 183 8.66 -8.42 -6.37
CA LYS A 183 8.09 -8.59 -5.03
C LYS A 183 7.22 -9.86 -5.03
N ARG A 184 7.45 -10.75 -4.08
CA ARG A 184 6.63 -11.96 -3.87
C ARG A 184 5.37 -11.60 -3.09
N MET A 185 5.57 -10.93 -1.97
CA MET A 185 4.55 -10.63 -0.98
C MET A 185 4.89 -9.33 -0.26
N TRP A 186 3.87 -8.66 0.25
CA TRP A 186 4.00 -7.53 1.16
C TRP A 186 2.95 -7.62 2.26
N TRP A 187 3.17 -6.85 3.31
CA TRP A 187 2.24 -6.68 4.42
C TRP A 187 1.93 -5.18 4.54
N PRO A 188 0.77 -4.78 5.07
CA PRO A 188 0.58 -3.39 5.51
C PRO A 188 1.66 -2.98 6.50
N MET A 189 1.85 -1.68 6.74
CA MET A 189 2.84 -1.26 7.73
C MET A 189 2.52 -1.88 9.09
N GLN A 190 3.58 -2.30 9.81
CA GLN A 190 3.48 -3.04 11.06
C GLN A 190 3.93 -2.21 12.26
N ASP A 191 4.07 -0.90 12.11
CA ASP A 191 4.50 0.04 13.15
C ASP A 191 3.67 -0.08 14.45
N TYR A 192 2.42 -0.55 14.34
CA TYR A 192 1.53 -0.81 15.47
C TYR A 192 2.01 -1.94 16.40
N PHE A 193 2.89 -2.84 15.95
CA PHE A 193 3.51 -3.86 16.82
C PHE A 193 4.40 -3.25 17.91
N TYR A 194 4.88 -2.03 17.70
CA TYR A 194 5.76 -1.33 18.64
C TYR A 194 5.00 -0.21 19.39
N MET A 195 3.67 -0.33 19.51
CA MET A 195 2.87 0.62 20.25
C MET A 195 3.04 0.43 21.76
N THR A 196 3.35 1.51 22.48
CA THR A 196 3.42 1.54 23.95
C THR A 196 2.49 2.61 24.52
N ALA A 197 2.25 2.59 25.83
CA ALA A 197 1.42 3.60 26.48
C ALA A 197 2.02 5.01 26.31
N GLU A 198 3.34 5.12 26.41
CA GLU A 198 4.09 6.37 26.21
C GLU A 198 3.88 6.90 24.79
N ARG A 199 4.07 6.06 23.76
CA ARG A 199 3.86 6.48 22.36
C ARG A 199 2.42 6.93 22.10
N MET A 200 1.45 6.32 22.77
CA MET A 200 0.05 6.74 22.69
C MET A 200 -0.18 8.09 23.38
N ILE A 201 0.43 8.33 24.54
CA ILE A 201 0.36 9.62 25.23
C ILE A 201 1.02 10.71 24.38
N ASP A 202 2.22 10.45 23.87
CA ASP A 202 2.97 11.37 23.01
C ASP A 202 2.19 11.71 21.74
N LEU A 203 1.54 10.71 21.12
CA LEU A 203 0.69 10.92 19.95
C LEU A 203 -0.43 11.94 20.19
N PHE A 204 -0.93 12.05 21.43
CA PHE A 204 -1.96 13.01 21.82
C PHE A 204 -1.41 14.27 22.50
N ASP A 205 -0.09 14.45 22.56
CA ASP A 205 0.50 15.74 22.93
C ASP A 205 0.14 16.78 21.85
N MET A 206 -0.61 17.80 22.28
CA MET A 206 -1.09 18.86 21.41
C MET A 206 -0.09 20.01 21.27
N THR A 207 0.98 20.00 22.06
CA THR A 207 2.04 21.02 22.05
C THR A 207 3.21 20.64 21.15
N ASP A 208 3.39 19.33 20.90
CA ASP A 208 4.44 18.84 20.03
C ASP A 208 4.04 18.84 18.54
N SER A 209 4.94 19.41 17.73
CA SER A 209 4.78 19.50 16.28
C SER A 209 4.96 18.15 15.59
N GLN A 210 5.79 17.26 16.12
CA GLN A 210 6.01 15.93 15.55
C GLN A 210 4.76 15.04 15.78
N SER A 211 4.17 15.08 16.97
CA SER A 211 2.89 14.45 17.27
C SER A 211 1.76 14.98 16.39
N ALA A 212 1.75 16.27 16.08
CA ALA A 212 0.80 16.84 15.12
C ALA A 212 0.96 16.25 13.71
N GLN A 213 2.20 16.13 13.20
CA GLN A 213 2.47 15.49 11.91
C GLN A 213 2.06 14.01 11.91
N MET A 214 2.33 13.30 13.00
CA MET A 214 1.94 11.90 13.16
C MET A 214 0.43 11.71 13.07
N ARG A 215 -0.36 12.50 13.82
CA ARG A 215 -1.83 12.43 13.77
C ARG A 215 -2.38 12.73 12.38
N LEU A 216 -1.83 13.72 11.69
CA LEU A 216 -2.22 14.07 10.33
C LEU A 216 -1.84 12.94 9.35
N GLY A 217 -0.68 12.31 9.52
CA GLY A 217 -0.25 11.18 8.71
C GLY A 217 -1.16 9.96 8.90
N ILE A 218 -1.54 9.65 10.15
CA ILE A 218 -2.51 8.59 10.44
C ILE A 218 -3.87 8.90 9.79
N TRP A 219 -4.31 10.15 9.82
CA TRP A 219 -5.54 10.58 9.14
C TRP A 219 -5.44 10.43 7.62
N ASP A 220 -4.31 10.81 7.02
CA ASP A 220 -4.05 10.68 5.58
C ASP A 220 -4.07 9.19 5.17
N ILE A 221 -3.51 8.30 5.99
CA ILE A 221 -3.60 6.84 5.79
C ILE A 221 -5.05 6.38 5.86
N PHE A 222 -5.76 6.71 6.95
CA PHE A 222 -7.14 6.27 7.16
C PHE A 222 -8.08 6.75 6.05
N TRP A 223 -7.98 8.02 5.68
CA TRP A 223 -8.90 8.64 4.73
C TRP A 223 -8.54 8.32 3.29
N GLN A 224 -7.28 8.45 2.89
CA GLN A 224 -6.86 8.40 1.48
C GLN A 224 -5.75 7.39 1.16
N ARG A 225 -5.29 6.62 2.16
CA ARG A 225 -4.21 5.62 2.01
C ARG A 225 -2.92 6.25 1.51
N ASP A 226 -2.71 7.51 1.89
CA ASP A 226 -1.49 8.25 1.63
C ASP A 226 -0.57 8.16 2.84
N TYR A 227 0.62 7.61 2.62
CA TYR A 227 1.60 7.35 3.65
C TYR A 227 2.71 8.39 3.67
N THR A 228 2.66 9.42 2.81
CA THR A 228 3.75 10.39 2.61
C THR A 228 4.12 11.09 3.92
N ARG A 229 3.14 11.74 4.55
CA ARG A 229 3.35 12.46 5.81
C ARG A 229 3.69 11.54 6.98
N PHE A 230 3.09 10.35 7.02
CA PHE A 230 3.39 9.36 8.06
C PHE A 230 4.84 8.88 7.93
N GLY A 231 5.29 8.59 6.71
CA GLY A 231 6.68 8.22 6.41
C GLY A 231 7.68 9.30 6.76
N GLU A 232 7.37 10.57 6.47
CA GLU A 232 8.18 11.71 6.92
C GLU A 232 8.29 11.78 8.45
N ALA A 233 7.18 11.53 9.17
CA ALA A 233 7.15 11.56 10.63
C ALA A 233 7.86 10.37 11.29
N THR A 234 7.90 9.20 10.64
CA THR A 234 8.56 7.98 11.17
C THR A 234 9.96 7.74 10.59
N GLY A 235 10.38 8.50 9.58
CA GLY A 235 11.66 8.26 8.88
C GLY A 235 11.62 7.06 7.93
N HIS A 236 10.44 6.65 7.48
CA HIS A 236 10.25 5.53 6.56
C HIS A 236 9.73 6.00 5.19
N THR A 237 10.03 5.24 4.14
CA THR A 237 9.50 5.49 2.79
C THR A 237 8.48 4.42 2.42
N TYR A 238 7.23 4.81 2.20
CA TYR A 238 6.12 3.90 1.89
C TYR A 238 5.71 3.94 0.42
N THR A 239 6.70 4.00 -0.48
CA THR A 239 6.43 3.86 -1.93
C THR A 239 6.37 2.38 -2.30
N PHE A 240 5.58 2.01 -3.31
CA PHE A 240 5.38 0.59 -3.66
C PHE A 240 6.66 -0.14 -4.10
N ASP A 241 7.67 0.57 -4.58
CA ASP A 241 8.99 0.03 -4.90
C ASP A 241 9.84 -0.23 -3.64
N ARG A 242 9.77 0.66 -2.64
CA ARG A 242 10.56 0.61 -1.40
C ARG A 242 9.75 0.24 -0.17
N TRP A 243 8.59 -0.39 -0.37
CA TRP A 243 7.71 -0.77 0.72
C TRP A 243 8.48 -1.57 1.78
N PRO A 244 8.46 -1.15 3.06
CA PRO A 244 9.42 -1.63 4.06
C PRO A 244 9.16 -3.06 4.52
N VAL A 245 7.91 -3.52 4.46
CA VAL A 245 7.52 -4.88 4.88
C VAL A 245 7.13 -5.68 3.65
N ALA A 246 8.13 -6.16 2.92
CA ALA A 246 7.96 -6.93 1.71
C ALA A 246 9.03 -8.01 1.58
N GLU A 247 8.66 -9.10 0.92
CA GLU A 247 9.58 -10.16 0.52
C GLU A 247 9.72 -10.21 -0.99
N ASN A 248 10.95 -10.36 -1.47
CA ASN A 248 11.27 -10.48 -2.88
C ASN A 248 11.34 -11.96 -3.31
N GLN A 249 11.14 -12.17 -4.60
CA GLN A 249 11.43 -13.40 -5.32
C GLN A 249 12.27 -13.08 -6.55
N TYR A 250 13.10 -14.01 -6.93
CA TYR A 250 14.05 -13.90 -8.01
C TYR A 250 13.78 -15.02 -9.00
N MET A 251 13.51 -14.63 -10.24
CA MET A 251 13.37 -15.56 -11.35
C MET A 251 14.65 -15.53 -12.17
N TYR A 252 15.30 -16.68 -12.28
CA TYR A 252 16.46 -16.87 -13.13
C TYR A 252 16.04 -17.68 -14.35
N VAL A 253 16.25 -17.14 -15.55
CA VAL A 253 15.93 -17.81 -16.81
C VAL A 253 17.22 -18.12 -17.54
N ARG A 254 17.40 -19.35 -18.02
CA ARG A 254 18.60 -19.75 -18.76
C ARG A 254 18.76 -18.87 -20.01
N LYS A 255 19.97 -18.36 -20.26
CA LYS A 255 20.23 -17.31 -21.28
C LYS A 255 19.88 -17.74 -22.70
N ASP A 256 20.11 -19.00 -23.05
CA ASP A 256 19.72 -19.59 -24.34
C ASP A 256 18.21 -19.50 -24.60
N VAL A 257 17.39 -19.61 -23.56
CA VAL A 257 15.93 -19.49 -23.64
C VAL A 257 15.49 -18.03 -23.57
N ALA A 258 16.15 -17.22 -22.73
CA ALA A 258 15.87 -15.79 -22.65
C ALA A 258 16.16 -15.07 -23.98
N ALA A 259 17.18 -15.50 -24.72
CA ALA A 259 17.57 -14.95 -26.01
C ALA A 259 16.57 -15.25 -27.15
N GLN A 260 15.70 -16.25 -27.01
CA GLN A 260 14.71 -16.62 -28.03
C GLN A 260 13.52 -15.63 -28.13
N GLY A 261 13.55 -14.52 -27.39
CA GLY A 261 12.53 -13.46 -27.46
C GLY A 261 11.19 -13.86 -26.82
N GLY A 262 10.10 -13.10 -27.05
CA GLY A 262 8.74 -13.40 -26.55
C GLY A 262 8.27 -12.52 -25.38
N ARG A 263 7.29 -12.98 -24.59
CA ARG A 263 6.78 -12.21 -23.43
C ARG A 263 7.81 -12.05 -22.32
N THR A 264 8.87 -12.86 -22.32
CA THR A 264 10.10 -12.67 -21.52
C THR A 264 10.79 -11.34 -21.85
N ALA A 265 10.76 -10.89 -23.11
CA ALA A 265 11.23 -9.55 -23.49
C ALA A 265 10.28 -8.43 -23.02
N SER A 266 8.97 -8.69 -22.94
CA SER A 266 8.02 -7.76 -22.33
C SER A 266 8.16 -7.70 -20.80
N VAL A 267 8.52 -8.80 -20.14
CA VAL A 267 8.88 -8.85 -18.73
C VAL A 267 10.22 -8.14 -18.49
N MET A 268 11.23 -8.31 -19.38
CA MET A 268 12.46 -7.50 -19.42
C MET A 268 12.14 -6.00 -19.53
N ALA A 269 11.22 -5.62 -20.43
CA ALA A 269 10.79 -4.24 -20.59
C ALA A 269 10.00 -3.71 -19.39
N ALA A 270 9.10 -4.50 -18.79
CA ALA A 270 8.29 -4.08 -17.64
C ALA A 270 9.11 -3.92 -16.36
N CYS A 271 10.12 -4.78 -16.14
CA CYS A 271 11.05 -4.68 -15.02
C CYS A 271 11.96 -3.43 -15.15
N SER A 272 12.34 -3.07 -16.38
CA SER A 272 13.07 -1.83 -16.69
C SER A 272 12.20 -0.55 -16.61
N THR A 273 10.93 -0.62 -17.03
CA THR A 273 10.05 0.57 -17.18
C THR A 273 9.34 0.96 -15.88
N ARG A 274 9.15 0.04 -14.92
CA ARG A 274 8.49 0.36 -13.63
C ARG A 274 9.29 1.31 -12.73
N SER A 275 10.61 1.42 -12.93
CA SER A 275 11.44 2.46 -12.31
C SER A 275 11.03 3.88 -12.72
N ILE A 276 10.44 4.05 -13.92
CA ILE A 276 10.14 5.35 -14.51
C ILE A 276 8.68 5.78 -14.28
N ARG A 277 7.72 4.83 -14.28
CA ARG A 277 6.28 5.18 -14.18
C ARG A 277 5.79 5.58 -12.78
N SER A 278 6.46 5.21 -11.69
CA SER A 278 6.04 5.59 -10.33
C SER A 278 6.08 7.11 -10.11
N ARG A 279 6.90 7.85 -10.87
CA ARG A 279 6.91 9.32 -10.88
C ARG A 279 5.75 9.96 -11.65
N SER A 280 5.21 9.27 -12.66
CA SER A 280 4.27 9.89 -13.62
C SER A 280 2.81 9.85 -13.21
N VAL A 281 2.36 8.80 -12.50
CA VAL A 281 0.94 8.65 -12.14
C VAL A 281 0.55 9.60 -11.00
N HIS A 282 1.47 9.90 -10.08
CA HIS A 282 1.26 10.89 -9.01
C HIS A 282 1.23 12.35 -9.50
N ALA A 283 1.86 12.67 -10.63
CA ALA A 283 1.83 14.02 -11.20
C ALA A 283 0.52 14.33 -11.96
N SER A 284 -0.23 13.31 -12.38
CA SER A 284 -1.43 13.49 -13.21
C SER A 284 -2.71 13.82 -12.42
N LEU A 285 -2.71 13.66 -11.09
CA LEU A 285 -3.87 13.94 -10.24
C LEU A 285 -3.76 15.29 -9.49
N THR A 286 -2.67 16.04 -9.67
CA THR A 286 -2.42 17.32 -8.98
C THR A 286 -2.30 18.53 -9.91
N GLY A 287 -2.65 18.39 -11.19
CA GLY A 287 -2.50 19.45 -12.20
C GLY A 287 -3.81 19.90 -12.84
N SER A 288 -4.62 20.68 -12.13
CA SER A 288 -5.63 21.55 -12.76
C SER A 288 -5.53 22.95 -12.17
N SER A 289 -4.51 23.69 -12.62
CA SER A 289 -4.42 25.14 -12.49
C SER A 289 -5.35 25.77 -13.52
N ILE A 290 -6.51 26.25 -13.07
CA ILE A 290 -7.34 27.19 -13.83
C ILE A 290 -6.81 28.60 -13.56
N ARG A 291 -6.28 29.27 -14.60
CA ARG A 291 -6.30 30.72 -14.86
C ARG A 291 -6.08 30.93 -16.36
N PRO A 292 -6.62 31.99 -17.00
CA PRO A 292 -6.49 33.40 -16.58
C PRO A 292 -7.50 33.85 -15.53
#